data_AF-A0A316EF36-F1
#
_entry.id   AF-A0A316EF36-F1
#
_cell.length_a   1.000
_cell.length_b   1.000
_cell.length_c   1.000
_cell.angle_alpha   90.00
_cell.angle_beta   90.00
_cell.angle_gamma   90.00
#
_symmetry.space_group_name_H-M   'P 1'
#
loop_
_entity.id
_entity.type
_entity.pdbx_description
1 polymer ?
#
loop_
_entity_poly.entity_id
_entity_poly.type
_entity_poly.pdbx_seq_one_letter_code
_entity_poly.pdbx_strand_id
1 'polypeptide(L)'
;MATFEEHINQAKRNLAFLESINHNIKDCIDWQVTVCFYTALHLINAHLATFDLQYRKHVDVKDALNPERTLSISKLPEDEYIAYAALQMLSRRSRYLVNEKDRQIGATTAFLTHDIHLAKSIKHLDCLVTFFQNKYSVFLPSVSIQCPDLKSQSLKYFTKKVS
;
A
#
# COMPACT_ATOMS: atom_id res chain seq x y z
N MET A 1 5.91 -21.53 -4.46
CA MET A 1 6.13 -20.18 -3.89
C MET A 1 5.96 -19.19 -5.03
N ALA A 2 5.30 -18.06 -4.79
CA ALA A 2 5.11 -17.09 -5.86
C ALA A 2 6.44 -16.40 -6.19
N THR A 3 6.69 -16.20 -7.48
CA THR A 3 7.85 -15.55 -8.06
C THR A 3 7.70 -14.04 -8.04
N PHE A 4 8.81 -13.32 -8.31
CA PHE A 4 8.80 -11.88 -8.54
C PHE A 4 7.70 -11.46 -9.53
N GLU A 5 7.65 -12.11 -10.70
CA GLU A 5 6.69 -11.80 -11.77
C GLU A 5 5.23 -12.06 -11.37
N GLU A 6 4.97 -13.16 -10.67
CA GLU A 6 3.61 -13.45 -10.17
C GLU A 6 3.13 -12.37 -9.19
N HIS A 7 4.02 -11.87 -8.33
CA HIS A 7 3.70 -10.78 -7.43
C HIS A 7 3.52 -9.43 -8.15
N ILE A 8 4.39 -9.09 -9.11
CA ILE A 8 4.20 -7.88 -9.93
C ILE A 8 2.88 -7.93 -10.69
N ASN A 9 2.53 -9.08 -11.27
CA ASN A 9 1.25 -9.25 -11.97
C ASN A 9 0.06 -9.10 -11.03
N GLN A 10 0.15 -9.59 -9.80
CA GLN A 10 -0.89 -9.38 -8.80
C GLN A 10 -1.01 -7.91 -8.37
N ALA A 11 0.11 -7.19 -8.22
CA ALA A 11 0.10 -5.75 -7.96
C ALA A 11 -0.56 -4.96 -9.10
N LYS A 12 -0.28 -5.29 -10.37
CA LYS A 12 -0.93 -4.70 -11.54
C LYS A 12 -2.44 -4.92 -11.54
N ARG A 13 -2.89 -6.15 -11.26
CA ARG A 13 -4.32 -6.47 -11.15
C ARG A 13 -4.99 -5.67 -10.03
N ASN A 14 -4.32 -5.50 -8.90
CA ASN A 14 -4.84 -4.71 -7.80
C ASN A 14 -4.93 -3.22 -8.14
N LEU A 15 -3.98 -2.66 -8.91
CA LEU A 15 -4.06 -1.28 -9.42
C LEU A 15 -5.27 -1.08 -10.33
N ALA A 16 -5.49 -1.99 -11.28
CA ALA A 16 -6.67 -1.96 -12.14
C ALA A 16 -7.97 -2.12 -11.35
N PHE A 17 -7.96 -3.00 -10.35
CA PHE A 17 -9.10 -3.19 -9.45
C PHE A 17 -9.39 -1.94 -8.63
N LEU A 18 -8.37 -1.27 -8.09
CA LEU A 18 -8.49 -0.03 -7.34
C LEU A 18 -9.18 1.06 -8.17
N GLU A 19 -8.73 1.26 -9.41
CA GLU A 19 -9.37 2.20 -10.35
C GLU A 19 -10.84 1.85 -10.58
N SER A 20 -11.11 0.57 -10.85
CA SER A 20 -12.46 0.08 -11.15
C SER A 20 -13.42 0.30 -9.98
N ILE A 21 -13.04 -0.05 -8.74
CA ILE A 21 -13.92 0.12 -7.59
C ILE A 21 -14.07 1.60 -7.22
N ASN A 22 -13.02 2.41 -7.38
CA ASN A 22 -13.09 3.84 -7.12
C ASN A 22 -14.08 4.54 -8.07
N HIS A 23 -14.17 4.12 -9.32
CA HIS A 23 -15.06 4.72 -10.31
C HIS A 23 -16.49 4.20 -10.28
N ASN A 24 -16.68 2.92 -9.96
CA ASN A 24 -17.96 2.25 -10.18
C ASN A 24 -18.74 1.96 -8.90
N ILE A 25 -18.08 1.93 -7.74
CA ILE A 25 -18.70 1.53 -6.48
C ILE A 25 -18.69 2.71 -5.51
N LYS A 26 -19.88 3.26 -5.28
CA LYS A 26 -20.11 4.25 -4.23
C LYS A 26 -19.92 3.57 -2.86
N ASP A 27 -19.33 4.29 -1.92
CA ASP A 27 -19.22 3.87 -0.51
C ASP A 27 -18.33 2.64 -0.22
N CYS A 28 -17.20 2.49 -0.93
CA CYS A 28 -16.23 1.39 -0.70
C CYS A 28 -14.81 1.89 -0.33
N ILE A 29 -14.70 3.01 0.38
CA ILE A 29 -13.41 3.65 0.69
C ILE A 29 -12.49 2.73 1.51
N ASP A 30 -13.05 1.95 2.42
CA ASP A 30 -12.35 0.92 3.21
C ASP A 30 -11.70 -0.15 2.32
N TRP A 31 -12.41 -0.60 1.29
CA TRP A 31 -11.88 -1.51 0.27
C TRP A 31 -10.82 -0.84 -0.59
N GLN A 32 -10.99 0.42 -0.97
CA GLN A 32 -9.95 1.15 -1.72
C GLN A 32 -8.65 1.27 -0.92
N VAL A 33 -8.73 1.64 0.36
CA VAL A 33 -7.56 1.65 1.28
C VAL A 33 -6.96 0.25 1.42
N THR A 34 -7.80 -0.78 1.52
CA THR A 34 -7.36 -2.17 1.62
C THR A 34 -6.62 -2.61 0.36
N VAL A 35 -7.14 -2.32 -0.82
CA VAL A 35 -6.49 -2.63 -2.10
C VAL A 35 -5.15 -1.93 -2.20
N CYS A 36 -5.03 -0.66 -1.77
CA CYS A 36 -3.74 0.03 -1.73
C CYS A 36 -2.67 -0.75 -0.93
N PHE A 37 -3.04 -1.26 0.24
CA PHE A 37 -2.14 -2.09 1.04
C PHE A 37 -1.83 -3.43 0.36
N TYR A 38 -2.81 -4.13 -0.20
CA TYR A 38 -2.54 -5.41 -0.86
C TYR A 38 -1.70 -5.24 -2.15
N THR A 39 -1.82 -4.11 -2.85
CA THR A 39 -0.88 -3.76 -3.93
C THR A 39 0.54 -3.63 -3.38
N ALA A 40 0.72 -2.85 -2.31
CA ALA A 40 2.02 -2.69 -1.66
C ALA A 40 2.58 -4.02 -1.13
N LEU A 41 1.74 -4.88 -0.54
CA LEU A 41 2.10 -6.21 -0.07
C LEU A 41 2.70 -7.05 -1.21
N HIS A 42 2.09 -7.01 -2.40
CA HIS A 42 2.63 -7.75 -3.54
C HIS A 42 3.91 -7.12 -4.08
N LEU A 43 4.04 -5.79 -4.12
CA LEU A 43 5.32 -5.16 -4.45
C LEU A 43 6.43 -5.61 -3.49
N ILE A 44 6.17 -5.56 -2.18
CA ILE A 44 7.10 -6.03 -1.15
C ILE A 44 7.45 -7.51 -1.33
N ASN A 45 6.46 -8.38 -1.55
CA ASN A 45 6.74 -9.79 -1.75
C ASN A 45 7.52 -10.06 -3.04
N ALA A 46 7.34 -9.25 -4.09
CA ALA A 46 8.19 -9.28 -5.26
C ALA A 46 9.64 -8.92 -4.87
N HIS A 47 9.86 -7.82 -4.14
CA HIS A 47 11.19 -7.44 -3.63
C HIS A 47 11.84 -8.57 -2.82
N LEU A 48 11.12 -9.16 -1.88
CA LEU A 48 11.65 -10.25 -1.05
C LEU A 48 11.99 -11.50 -1.86
N ALA A 49 11.19 -11.81 -2.89
CA ALA A 49 11.46 -12.92 -3.79
C ALA A 49 12.79 -12.75 -4.57
N THR A 50 13.30 -11.53 -4.77
CA THR A 50 14.63 -11.33 -5.38
C THR A 50 15.79 -11.73 -4.49
N PHE A 51 15.51 -12.05 -3.22
CA PHE A 51 16.49 -12.54 -2.23
C PHE A 51 16.15 -13.95 -1.75
N ASP A 52 15.26 -14.67 -2.46
CA ASP A 52 14.74 -15.98 -2.04
C ASP A 52 14.05 -15.97 -0.65
N LEU A 53 13.59 -14.79 -0.21
CA LEU A 53 12.90 -14.62 1.08
C LEU A 53 11.39 -14.64 0.88
N GLN A 54 10.68 -15.39 1.74
CA GLN A 54 9.22 -15.32 1.83
C GLN A 54 8.77 -15.49 3.27
N TYR A 55 7.96 -14.54 3.72
CA TYR A 55 7.46 -14.49 5.08
C TYR A 55 5.94 -14.67 5.10
N ARG A 56 5.46 -15.39 6.12
CA ARG A 56 4.02 -15.61 6.34
C ARG A 56 3.40 -14.58 7.28
N LYS A 57 4.22 -13.94 8.13
CA LYS A 57 3.75 -12.95 9.11
C LYS A 57 4.23 -11.57 8.71
N HIS A 58 3.35 -10.58 8.89
CA HIS A 58 3.71 -9.18 8.62
C HIS A 58 4.83 -8.65 9.50
N VAL A 59 5.00 -9.17 10.72
CA VAL A 59 6.11 -8.77 11.61
C VAL A 59 7.46 -9.18 11.02
N ASP A 60 7.56 -10.40 10.49
CA ASP A 60 8.78 -10.90 9.86
C ASP A 60 9.12 -10.08 8.61
N VAL A 61 8.10 -9.69 7.83
CA VAL A 61 8.27 -8.77 6.69
C VAL A 61 8.82 -7.43 7.16
N LYS A 62 8.22 -6.80 8.19
CA LYS A 62 8.72 -5.51 8.69
C LYS A 62 10.16 -5.58 9.15
N ASP A 63 10.52 -6.64 9.85
CA ASP A 63 11.88 -6.87 10.32
C ASP A 63 12.87 -7.02 9.16
N ALA A 64 12.50 -7.74 8.10
CA ALA A 64 13.32 -7.88 6.91
C ALA A 64 13.47 -6.58 6.11
N LEU A 65 12.46 -5.71 6.10
CA LEU A 65 12.51 -4.44 5.36
C LEU A 65 13.18 -3.29 6.13
N ASN A 66 13.39 -3.45 7.44
CA ASN A 66 13.80 -2.36 8.33
C ASN A 66 15.17 -1.75 7.91
N PRO A 67 15.25 -0.45 7.58
CA PRO A 67 16.49 0.23 7.17
C PRO A 67 17.59 0.22 8.25
N GLU A 68 17.22 0.18 9.53
CA GLU A 68 18.15 0.21 10.67
C GLU A 68 18.83 -1.15 10.90
N ARG A 69 18.29 -2.24 10.35
CA ARG A 69 18.93 -3.56 10.43
C ARG A 69 20.05 -3.64 9.41
N THR A 70 21.26 -3.33 9.88
CA THR A 70 22.49 -3.29 9.05
C THR A 70 22.72 -4.57 8.23
N LEU A 71 22.44 -5.73 8.81
CA LEU A 71 22.61 -7.04 8.17
C LEU A 71 21.46 -7.45 7.23
N SER A 72 20.37 -6.68 7.16
CA SER A 72 19.27 -7.03 6.27
C SER A 72 19.61 -6.70 4.82
N ILE A 73 19.69 -7.74 3.99
CA ILE A 73 19.95 -7.63 2.55
C ILE A 73 18.73 -7.10 1.77
N SER A 74 17.54 -7.28 2.33
CA SER A 74 16.26 -6.88 1.72
C SER A 74 15.68 -5.61 2.34
N LYS A 75 16.52 -4.76 2.93
CA LYS A 75 16.04 -3.50 3.50
C LYS A 75 15.59 -2.54 2.41
N LEU A 76 14.58 -1.74 2.76
CA LEU A 76 14.16 -0.61 1.95
C LEU A 76 14.84 0.68 2.44
N PRO A 77 14.88 1.72 1.60
CA PRO A 77 15.13 3.06 2.12
C PRO A 77 14.01 3.49 3.08
N GLU A 78 14.31 4.49 3.91
CA GLU A 78 13.47 4.89 5.04
C GLU A 78 12.05 5.30 4.63
N ASP A 79 11.92 6.11 3.57
CA ASP A 79 10.63 6.61 3.10
C ASP A 79 9.71 5.48 2.64
N GLU A 80 10.23 4.51 1.88
CA GLU A 80 9.46 3.36 1.42
C GLU A 80 9.09 2.42 2.57
N TYR A 81 9.99 2.22 3.52
CA TYR A 81 9.70 1.46 4.73
C TYR A 81 8.56 2.09 5.54
N ILE A 82 8.62 3.41 5.76
CA ILE A 82 7.56 4.17 6.44
C ILE A 82 6.25 4.10 5.65
N ALA A 83 6.30 4.23 4.32
CA ALA A 83 5.12 4.16 3.46
C ALA A 83 4.43 2.79 3.54
N TYR A 84 5.19 1.70 3.49
CA TYR A 84 4.65 0.34 3.65
C TYR A 84 4.03 0.13 5.03
N ALA A 85 4.71 0.54 6.10
CA ALA A 85 4.20 0.44 7.47
C ALA A 85 2.90 1.25 7.64
N ALA A 86 2.83 2.46 7.09
CA ALA A 86 1.65 3.30 7.13
C ALA A 86 0.45 2.67 6.39
N LEU A 87 0.67 2.08 5.22
CA LEU A 87 -0.37 1.36 4.48
C LEU A 87 -0.91 0.15 5.25
N GLN A 88 -0.03 -0.60 5.90
CA GLN A 88 -0.45 -1.71 6.76
C GLN A 88 -1.38 -1.24 7.88
N MET A 89 -1.00 -0.16 8.58
CA MET A 89 -1.81 0.42 9.66
C MET A 89 -3.16 0.92 9.14
N LEU A 90 -3.18 1.66 8.01
CA LEU A 90 -4.40 2.18 7.40
C LEU A 90 -5.35 1.06 6.96
N SER A 91 -4.84 0.00 6.33
CA SER A 91 -5.64 -1.17 5.95
C SER A 91 -6.19 -1.91 7.17
N ARG A 92 -5.39 -2.05 8.23
CA ARG A 92 -5.83 -2.71 9.45
C ARG A 92 -6.95 -1.91 10.13
N ARG A 93 -6.79 -0.60 10.26
CA ARG A 93 -7.85 0.31 10.72
C ARG A 93 -9.12 0.16 9.89
N SER A 94 -9.01 0.17 8.57
CA SER A 94 -10.17 0.16 7.67
C SER A 94 -10.98 -1.13 7.77
N ARG A 95 -10.32 -2.29 7.93
CA ARG A 95 -10.98 -3.60 8.00
C ARG A 95 -11.54 -3.95 9.37
N TYR A 96 -10.86 -3.53 10.43
CA TYR A 96 -11.23 -3.91 11.81
C TYR A 96 -11.88 -2.76 12.59
N LEU A 97 -12.04 -1.59 11.98
CA LEU A 97 -12.64 -0.40 12.58
C LEU A 97 -11.92 0.05 13.87
N VAL A 98 -10.60 -0.12 13.91
CA VAL A 98 -9.76 0.15 15.10
C VAL A 98 -8.84 1.36 14.91
N ASN A 99 -8.53 2.06 16.00
CA ASN A 99 -7.42 3.01 16.02
C ASN A 99 -6.19 2.41 16.69
N GLU A 100 -5.17 2.09 15.91
CA GLU A 100 -3.94 1.50 16.44
C GLU A 100 -3.14 2.43 17.35
N LYS A 101 -3.35 3.75 17.24
CA LYS A 101 -2.63 4.72 18.08
C LYS A 101 -3.08 4.69 19.53
N ASP A 102 -4.30 4.23 19.80
CA ASP A 102 -4.88 4.38 21.12
C ASP A 102 -4.52 3.21 22.05
N ARG A 103 -4.02 2.08 21.51
CA ARG A 103 -3.69 0.84 22.25
C ARG A 103 -4.81 0.33 23.20
N GLN A 104 -6.03 0.86 23.07
CA GLN A 104 -7.16 0.51 23.92
C GLN A 104 -7.84 -0.74 23.36
N ILE A 105 -7.60 -1.87 24.01
CA ILE A 105 -8.21 -3.17 23.65
C ILE A 105 -9.74 -3.16 23.88
N GLY A 106 -10.26 -2.24 24.70
CA GLY A 106 -11.69 -2.10 25.03
C GLY A 106 -12.40 -0.90 24.40
N ALA A 107 -11.85 -0.29 23.34
CA ALA A 107 -12.52 0.83 22.68
C ALA A 107 -13.87 0.39 22.10
N THR A 108 -14.95 1.07 22.48
CA THR A 108 -16.33 0.77 22.04
C THR A 108 -16.74 1.53 20.77
N THR A 109 -15.92 2.49 20.34
CA THR A 109 -16.21 3.33 19.17
C THR A 109 -15.54 2.77 17.92
N ALA A 110 -16.35 2.50 16.89
CA ALA A 110 -15.85 2.10 15.58
C ALA A 110 -15.15 3.28 14.87
N PHE A 111 -13.96 3.02 14.34
CA PHE A 111 -13.21 4.01 13.56
C PHE A 111 -13.49 3.84 12.06
N LEU A 112 -14.35 4.69 11.52
CA LEU A 112 -14.72 4.66 10.11
C LEU A 112 -13.60 5.15 9.19
N THR A 113 -13.67 4.70 7.94
CA THR A 113 -12.78 5.11 6.85
C THR A 113 -13.43 6.23 6.06
N HIS A 114 -12.62 7.21 5.66
CA HIS A 114 -13.04 8.44 4.97
C HIS A 114 -12.00 8.81 3.92
N ASP A 115 -12.32 9.75 3.03
CA ASP A 115 -11.46 10.19 1.93
C ASP A 115 -10.04 10.56 2.38
N ILE A 116 -9.85 11.19 3.54
CA ILE A 116 -8.52 11.50 4.08
C ILE A 116 -7.64 10.24 4.26
N HIS A 117 -8.23 9.09 4.56
CA HIS A 117 -7.52 7.82 4.71
C HIS A 117 -7.14 7.25 3.35
N LEU A 118 -8.03 7.36 2.36
CA LEU A 118 -7.72 7.02 0.97
C LEU A 118 -6.62 7.92 0.41
N ALA A 119 -6.71 9.24 0.58
CA ALA A 119 -5.71 10.19 0.14
C ALA A 119 -4.32 9.88 0.72
N LYS A 120 -4.25 9.52 2.01
CA LYS A 120 -2.99 9.05 2.65
C LYS A 120 -2.49 7.75 2.03
N SER A 121 -3.39 6.79 1.81
CA SER A 121 -3.05 5.49 1.22
C SER A 121 -2.49 5.65 -0.20
N ILE A 122 -3.11 6.50 -1.03
CA ILE A 122 -2.63 6.81 -2.38
C ILE A 122 -1.23 7.42 -2.36
N LYS A 123 -0.94 8.35 -1.44
CA LYS A 123 0.40 8.94 -1.33
C LYS A 123 1.47 7.91 -0.98
N HIS A 124 1.19 7.05 0.01
CA HIS A 124 2.13 6.00 0.39
C HIS A 124 2.30 4.96 -0.72
N LEU A 125 1.24 4.63 -1.45
CA LEU A 125 1.32 3.72 -2.59
C LEU A 125 2.09 4.35 -3.76
N ASP A 126 1.91 5.64 -4.06
CA ASP A 126 2.66 6.36 -5.10
C ASP A 126 4.17 6.33 -4.83
N CYS A 127 4.57 6.52 -3.57
CA CYS A 127 5.96 6.37 -3.12
C CYS A 127 6.50 4.97 -3.44
N LEU A 128 5.79 3.91 -3.06
CA LEU A 128 6.22 2.54 -3.32
C LEU A 128 6.22 2.21 -4.81
N VAL A 129 5.17 2.55 -5.57
CA VAL A 129 5.11 2.31 -7.02
C VAL A 129 6.30 2.98 -7.71
N THR A 130 6.59 4.23 -7.34
CA THR A 130 7.76 4.96 -7.85
C THR A 130 9.07 4.24 -7.58
N PHE A 131 9.29 3.83 -6.34
CA PHE A 131 10.50 3.10 -5.97
C PHE A 131 10.64 1.81 -6.76
N PHE A 132 9.57 1.01 -6.84
CA PHE A 132 9.61 -0.30 -7.48
C PHE A 132 9.83 -0.22 -9.00
N GLN A 133 9.21 0.74 -9.68
CA GLN A 133 9.46 0.95 -11.11
C GLN A 133 10.90 1.35 -11.37
N ASN A 134 11.46 2.24 -10.56
CA ASN A 134 12.85 2.68 -10.73
C ASN A 134 13.86 1.58 -10.38
N LYS A 135 13.63 0.84 -9.29
CA LYS A 135 14.55 -0.19 -8.81
C LYS A 135 14.59 -1.43 -9.70
N TYR A 136 13.44 -1.84 -10.21
CA TYR A 136 13.29 -3.11 -10.95
C TYR A 136 13.00 -2.92 -12.44
N SER A 137 12.93 -1.68 -12.92
CA SER A 137 12.56 -1.36 -14.30
C SER A 137 11.24 -2.00 -14.74
N VAL A 138 10.31 -2.19 -13.78
CA VAL A 138 8.98 -2.75 -14.07
C VAL A 138 8.04 -1.65 -14.54
N PHE A 139 7.14 -2.00 -15.45
CA PHE A 139 6.04 -1.13 -15.84
C PHE A 139 4.83 -1.38 -14.94
N LEU A 140 4.41 -0.38 -14.17
CA LEU A 140 3.13 -0.38 -13.45
C LEU A 140 2.21 0.67 -14.10
N PRO A 141 0.93 0.33 -14.35
CA PRO A 141 0.00 1.25 -15.00
C PRO A 141 -0.29 2.45 -14.08
N SER A 142 -0.38 3.64 -14.68
CA SER A 142 -0.94 4.81 -14.01
C SER A 142 -2.41 4.55 -13.68
N VAL A 143 -2.88 5.15 -12.58
CA VAL A 143 -4.23 4.94 -12.05
C VAL A 143 -4.93 6.29 -11.89
N SER A 144 -6.13 6.42 -12.40
CA SER A 144 -7.01 7.57 -12.17
C SER A 144 -7.84 7.35 -10.90
N ILE A 145 -7.88 8.33 -10.01
CA ILE A 145 -8.59 8.26 -8.73
C ILE A 145 -9.47 9.49 -8.51
N GLN A 146 -10.70 9.24 -8.09
CA GLN A 146 -11.62 10.21 -7.50
C GLN A 146 -11.44 10.17 -5.98
N CYS A 147 -10.81 11.21 -5.42
CA CYS A 147 -10.70 11.40 -3.98
C CYS A 147 -10.66 12.91 -3.68
N PRO A 148 -11.70 13.48 -3.03
CA PRO A 148 -11.76 14.91 -2.72
C PRO A 148 -10.57 15.41 -1.90
N ASP A 149 -10.16 14.63 -0.90
CA ASP A 149 -9.06 14.96 0.02
C ASP A 149 -7.66 14.76 -0.58
N LEU A 150 -7.57 14.25 -1.81
CA LEU A 150 -6.31 14.14 -2.53
C LEU A 150 -5.86 15.54 -2.98
N LYS A 151 -4.94 16.11 -2.19
CA LYS A 151 -4.29 17.40 -2.47
C LYS A 151 -3.50 17.33 -3.77
N SER A 152 -3.37 18.48 -4.45
CA SER A 152 -2.58 18.70 -5.67
C SER A 152 -1.06 18.60 -5.45
N GLN A 153 -0.60 17.52 -4.84
CA GLN A 153 0.81 17.16 -4.77
C GLN A 153 1.20 16.45 -6.08
N SER A 154 2.49 16.51 -6.43
CA SER A 154 3.05 15.82 -7.60
C SER A 154 3.11 14.31 -7.36
N LEU A 155 1.96 13.64 -7.47
CA LEU A 155 1.89 12.20 -7.58
C LEU A 155 2.42 11.80 -8.97
N LYS A 156 3.22 10.74 -9.03
CA LYS A 156 3.82 10.30 -10.30
C LYS A 156 2.92 9.34 -11.07
N TYR A 157 2.19 8.49 -10.36
CA TYR A 157 1.42 7.40 -10.95
C TYR A 157 -0.08 7.53 -10.75
N PHE A 158 -0.49 8.29 -9.75
CA PHE A 158 -1.89 8.55 -9.48
C PHE A 158 -2.30 9.91 -10.01
N THR A 159 -3.32 9.92 -10.87
CA THR A 159 -3.90 11.17 -11.38
C THR A 159 -5.27 11.39 -10.77
N LYS A 160 -5.62 12.65 -10.52
CA LYS A 160 -6.97 13.00 -10.08
C LYS A 160 -7.89 12.92 -11.29
N LYS A 161 -8.94 12.10 -11.22
CA LYS A 161 -10.00 12.13 -12.23
C LYS A 161 -10.76 13.44 -12.09
N VAL A 162 -10.72 14.26 -13.14
CA VAL A 162 -11.59 15.43 -13.25
C VAL A 162 -12.98 14.93 -13.63
N SER A 163 -13.98 15.33 -12.84
CA SER A 163 -15.40 15.03 -13.06
C SER A 163 -15.91 15.62 -14.37
#